data_AF-A0A6P0MCT8-F1
#
_entry.id   AF-A0A6P0MCT8-F1
#
_cell.length_a   1.000
_cell.length_b   1.000
_cell.length_c   1.000
_cell.angle_alpha   90.00
_cell.angle_beta   90.00
_cell.angle_gamma   90.00
#
_symmetry.space_group_name_H-M   'P 1'
#
loop_
_entity.id
_entity.type
_entity.pdbx_description
1 polymer ?
#
loop_
_entity_poly.entity_id
_entity_poly.type
_entity_poly.pdbx_seq_one_letter_code
_entity_poly.pdbx_strand_id
1 'polypeptide(L)' 'MKIATWNVNSIRSRQAQVIDWLQRTQVDVLCLQET' A
#
# COMPACT_ATOMS: atom_id res chain seq x y z
N MET A 1 -13.80 9.45 3.49
CA MET A 1 -12.74 9.27 2.48
C MET A 1 -11.39 9.26 3.19
N LYS A 2 -10.74 8.10 3.28
CA LYS A 2 -9.43 7.86 3.89
C LYS A 2 -8.40 7.65 2.79
N ILE A 3 -7.31 8.41 2.86
CA ILE A 3 -6.20 8.34 1.91
C ILE A 3 -4.94 7.98 2.68
N ALA A 4 -4.17 7.03 2.16
CA ALA A 4 -2.88 6.63 2.71
C ALA A 4 -1.76 6.82 1.67
N THR A 5 -0.56 7.06 2.15
CA THR A 5 0.65 7.12 1.33
C THR A 5 1.69 6.15 1.88
N TRP A 6 2.34 5.39 1.00
CA TRP A 6 3.38 4.44 1.38
C TRP A 6 4.50 4.40 0.36
N ASN A 7 5.70 4.76 0.81
CA ASN A 7 6.93 4.44 0.10
C ASN A 7 7.25 2.96 0.27
N VAL A 8 7.03 2.20 -0.80
CA VAL A 8 7.14 0.75 -0.79
C VAL A 8 8.50 0.26 -1.21
N ASN A 9 9.44 1.11 -1.61
CA ASN A 9 10.82 0.76 -2.00
C ASN A 9 10.90 -0.64 -2.67
N SER A 10 10.30 -0.70 -3.85
CA SER A 10 9.92 -1.84 -4.68
C SER A 10 8.61 -2.57 -4.35
N ILE A 11 7.56 -2.32 -5.14
CA ILE A 11 6.27 -3.03 -5.01
C ILE A 11 6.40 -4.52 -5.27
N ARG A 12 7.27 -4.94 -6.20
CA ARG A 12 7.50 -6.37 -6.47
C ARG A 12 8.02 -7.12 -5.25
N SER A 13 8.95 -6.51 -4.50
CA SER A 13 9.49 -7.10 -3.28
C SER A 13 8.51 -7.05 -2.11
N ARG A 14 7.56 -6.09 -2.09
CA ARG A 14 6.63 -5.85 -0.97
C ARG A 14 5.17 -6.19 -1.29
N GLN A 15 4.87 -6.82 -2.43
CA GLN A 15 3.50 -7.05 -2.91
C GLN A 15 2.62 -7.76 -1.87
N ALA A 16 3.13 -8.84 -1.26
CA ALA A 16 2.39 -9.58 -0.24
C ALA A 16 2.06 -8.70 0.98
N GLN A 17 3.00 -7.87 1.44
CA GLN A 17 2.79 -6.97 2.57
C GLN A 17 1.73 -5.90 2.27
N VAL A 18 1.76 -5.33 1.07
CA VAL A 18 0.79 -4.32 0.64
C VAL A 18 -0.61 -4.93 0.56
N ILE A 19 -0.75 -6.15 0.03
CA ILE A 19 -2.03 -6.86 -0.02
C ILE A 19 -2.55 -7.17 1.38
N ASP A 20 -1.70 -7.72 2.26
CA ASP A 20 -2.09 -8.04 3.64
C ASP A 20 -2.53 -6.79 4.40
N TRP A 21 -1.84 -5.66 4.18
CA TRP A 21 -2.19 -4.39 4.79
C TRP A 21 -3.52 -3.82 4.25
N LEU A 22 -3.75 -3.91 2.94
CA LEU A 22 -5.01 -3.50 2.31
C LEU A 22 -6.20 -4.32 2.82
N GLN A 23 -6.02 -5.62 3.08
CA GLN A 23 -7.08 -6.45 3.66
C GLN A 23 -7.47 -6.04 5.07
N ARG A 24 -6.49 -5.55 5.86
CA ARG A 24 -6.70 -5.13 7.25
C ARG A 24 -7.16 -3.67 7.36
N THR A 25 -6.94 -2.87 6.31
CA THR A 25 -7.13 -1.42 6.34
C THR A 25 -8.19 -0.98 5.35
N GLN A 26 -9.29 -0.39 5.84
CA GLN A 26 -10.32 0.23 5.02
C GLN A 26 -9.91 1.63 4.55
N VAL A 27 -8.93 1.69 3.63
CA VAL A 27 -8.49 2.90 2.95
C VAL A 27 -9.21 3.02 1.60
N ASP A 28 -9.67 4.22 1.24
CA ASP A 28 -10.34 4.47 -0.04
C ASP A 28 -9.32 4.67 -1.19
N VAL A 29 -8.15 5.26 -0.89
CA VAL A 29 -7.06 5.48 -1.87
C VAL A 29 -5.70 5.24 -1.22
N LEU A 30 -4.88 4.38 -1.82
CA LEU A 30 -3.47 4.17 -1.44
C LEU A 30 -2.55 4.71 -2.54
N CYS A 31 -1.73 5.71 -2.22
CA CYS A 31 -0.67 6.22 -3.09
C CYS A 31 0.65 5.52 -2.77
N LEU A 32 1.31 4.97 -3.79
CA LEU A 32 2.61 4.28 -3.66
C LEU A 32 3.76 5.15 -4.19
N GLN A 33 4.92 5.07 -3.53
CA GLN A 33 6.17 5.67 -4.00
C GLN A 33 7.25 4.60 -4.14
N GLU A 34 8.20 4.81 -5.06
CA GLU A 34 9.33 3.90 -5.33
C GLU A 34 8.85 2.46 -5.63
N THR A 35 8.12 2.25 -6.73
CA THR A 35 7.53 0.95 -7.13
C THR A 35 8.51 0.00 -7.79
#